data_AF-A0A7L3WX05-F1
#
_entry.id   AF-A0A7L3WX05-F1
#
_cell.length_a   1.000
_cell.length_b   1.000
_cell.length_c   1.000
_cell.angle_alpha   90.00
_cell.angle_beta   90.00
_cell.angle_gamma   90.00
#
_symmetry.space_group_name_H-M   'P 1'
#
loop_
_entity.id
_entity.type
_entity.pdbx_description
1 polymer ?
#
loop_
_entity_poly.entity_id
_entity_poly.type
_entity_poly.pdbx_seq_one_letter_code
_entity_poly.pdbx_strand_id
1 'polypeptide(L)'
;VFLSYFRLLWNTNDSASQKHVEGATAGREQEASGADEPCDKDRDNVKKERELNSEGLEAQLDDDGDLEVVRRPRSASDVEAEGLLRDKVYPVILMKGKEDAFEDEEQEYACSDVVKIEHTMATPLEDVGKQVWRAAFLLADYILFQRDTFRSCSVLELGGGTGMTSIIMATAAKRVYCTDVGEDLLAMCEQNVALNRHLMEPG
;
A
#
# COMPACT_ATOMS: atom_id res chain seq x y z
N VAL A 1 -15.76 11.19 -19.86
CA VAL A 1 -14.44 10.62 -19.56
C VAL A 1 -13.54 11.76 -19.15
N PHE A 2 -12.77 11.58 -18.07
CA PHE A 2 -11.85 12.55 -17.51
C PHE A 2 -10.45 11.94 -17.49
N LEU A 3 -9.44 12.74 -17.79
CA LEU A 3 -8.05 12.35 -17.60
C LEU A 3 -7.55 12.95 -16.28
N SER A 4 -7.03 12.10 -15.39
CA SER A 4 -6.45 12.50 -14.11
C SER A 4 -5.00 12.08 -14.01
N TYR A 5 -4.22 12.88 -13.30
CA TYR A 5 -2.78 12.74 -13.17
C TYR A 5 -2.44 12.49 -11.71
N PHE A 6 -1.89 11.32 -11.41
CA PHE A 6 -1.49 10.91 -10.07
C PHE A 6 0.03 10.88 -9.98
N ARG A 7 0.60 11.77 -9.17
CA ARG A 7 2.04 11.82 -8.97
C ARG A 7 2.46 10.79 -7.93
N LEU A 8 3.38 9.92 -8.32
CA LEU A 8 4.11 9.04 -7.42
C LEU A 8 5.05 9.90 -6.58
N LEU A 9 4.89 9.84 -5.25
CA LEU A 9 5.73 10.57 -4.31
C LEU A 9 6.93 9.74 -3.83
N TRP A 10 7.12 8.56 -4.43
CA TRP A 10 8.16 7.62 -4.04
C TRP A 10 9.53 8.08 -4.55
N ASN A 11 10.48 8.33 -3.65
CA ASN A 11 11.87 8.62 -4.01
C ASN A 11 12.60 7.30 -4.30
N THR A 12 13.00 7.07 -5.55
CA THR A 12 13.90 5.96 -5.91
C THR A 12 15.25 6.02 -5.17
N ASN A 13 15.63 7.21 -4.67
CA ASN A 13 16.88 7.45 -3.94
C ASN A 13 16.92 6.91 -2.50
N ASP A 14 15.78 6.54 -1.88
CA ASP A 14 15.79 6.03 -0.49
C ASP A 14 16.21 4.56 -0.38
N SER A 15 16.19 3.81 -1.49
CA SER A 15 16.70 2.42 -1.51
C SER A 15 18.23 2.33 -1.40
N ALA A 16 18.94 3.43 -1.62
CA ALA A 16 20.40 3.50 -1.44
C ALA A 16 20.82 3.81 0.01
N SER A 17 19.95 4.41 0.83
CA SER A 17 20.29 4.84 2.19
C SER A 17 20.18 3.72 3.24
N GLN A 18 19.44 2.64 2.96
CA GLN A 18 19.33 1.48 3.85
C GLN A 18 20.45 0.43 3.71
N LYS A 19 21.36 0.56 2.73
CA LYS A 19 22.47 -0.39 2.53
C LYS A 19 23.76 -0.07 3.31
N HIS A 20 23.77 0.95 4.16
CA HIS A 20 24.94 1.37 4.93
C HIS A 20 24.72 1.28 6.45
N VAL A 21 24.48 0.08 6.99
CA VAL A 21 24.73 -0.19 8.43
C VAL A 21 25.45 -1.53 8.67
N GLU A 22 25.50 -2.46 7.72
CA GLU A 22 26.24 -3.71 7.91
C GLU A 22 27.59 -3.68 7.21
N GLY A 23 28.60 -3.18 7.93
CA GLY A 23 29.97 -3.19 7.46
C GLY A 23 30.97 -2.75 8.50
N ALA A 24 31.18 -3.54 9.57
CA ALA A 24 32.48 -3.66 10.23
C ALA A 24 32.43 -4.70 11.36
N THR A 25 32.76 -5.95 11.04
CA THR A 25 33.78 -6.74 11.76
C THR A 25 33.88 -8.13 11.15
N ALA A 26 34.83 -8.31 10.23
CA ALA A 26 35.36 -9.62 9.87
C ALA A 26 36.52 -9.94 10.82
N GLY A 27 36.52 -11.15 11.42
CA GLY A 27 37.59 -11.55 12.33
C GLY A 27 37.48 -12.95 12.93
N ARG A 28 37.76 -13.96 12.10
CA ARG A 28 38.56 -15.17 12.40
C ARG A 28 37.93 -16.30 13.25
N GLU A 29 37.86 -17.47 12.60
CA GLU A 29 37.65 -18.80 13.18
C GLU A 29 38.82 -19.24 14.08
N GLN A 30 38.50 -19.94 15.18
CA GLN A 30 39.33 -21.02 15.75
C GLN A 30 38.50 -21.88 16.73
N GLU A 31 38.48 -23.19 16.46
CA GLU A 31 37.94 -24.25 17.32
C GLU A 31 38.87 -24.51 18.53
N ALA A 32 38.29 -24.80 19.71
CA ALA A 32 38.84 -25.76 20.68
C ALA A 32 37.79 -26.13 21.75
N SER A 33 37.71 -27.44 22.00
CA SER A 33 36.90 -28.17 22.98
C SER A 33 37.24 -27.87 24.45
N GLY A 34 36.27 -28.10 25.36
CA GLY A 34 36.55 -28.34 26.77
C GLY A 34 35.31 -28.25 27.66
N ALA A 35 34.87 -29.40 28.18
CA ALA A 35 33.84 -29.51 29.21
C ALA A 35 34.35 -29.01 30.57
N ASP A 36 33.46 -28.46 31.40
CA ASP A 36 33.32 -28.77 32.83
C ASP A 36 32.22 -27.89 33.48
N GLU A 37 31.18 -28.55 33.98
CA GLU A 37 30.32 -28.12 35.11
C GLU A 37 31.09 -28.34 36.44
N PRO A 38 30.66 -27.89 37.66
CA PRO A 38 29.27 -27.65 38.11
C PRO A 38 29.01 -26.51 39.15
N CYS A 39 27.73 -26.38 39.54
CA CYS A 39 27.17 -25.99 40.87
C CYS A 39 27.23 -24.50 41.33
N ASP A 40 26.29 -23.91 42.07
CA ASP A 40 24.93 -24.22 42.55
C ASP A 40 24.39 -22.97 43.30
N LYS A 41 23.06 -22.82 43.37
CA LYS A 41 22.21 -22.11 44.38
C LYS A 41 21.84 -20.61 44.35
N ASP A 42 20.52 -20.43 44.20
CA ASP A 42 19.56 -19.62 45.00
C ASP A 42 19.58 -18.08 44.95
N ARG A 43 18.51 -17.45 44.42
CA ARG A 43 17.31 -17.00 45.20
C ARG A 43 16.34 -16.09 44.40
N ASP A 44 15.15 -16.64 44.13
CA ASP A 44 13.78 -16.09 44.19
C ASP A 44 13.36 -14.67 43.71
N ASN A 45 12.30 -14.72 42.86
CA ASN A 45 11.09 -13.89 42.77
C ASN A 45 11.21 -12.47 42.16
N VAL A 46 10.45 -12.09 41.11
CA VAL A 46 8.97 -12.06 41.06
C VAL A 46 8.47 -12.21 39.61
N LYS A 47 7.47 -13.09 39.47
CA LYS A 47 6.61 -13.30 38.29
C LYS A 47 5.76 -12.08 37.97
N LYS A 48 5.66 -11.71 36.68
CA LYS A 48 4.39 -11.31 36.06
C LYS A 48 4.44 -11.55 34.56
N GLU A 49 4.22 -12.80 34.18
CA GLU A 49 3.83 -13.19 32.83
C GLU A 49 2.52 -12.45 32.50
N ARG A 50 2.54 -11.60 31.47
CA ARG A 50 1.32 -11.27 30.73
C ARG A 50 1.10 -12.41 29.76
N GLU A 51 0.39 -13.43 30.23
CA GLU A 51 -0.28 -14.38 29.35
C GLU A 51 -1.27 -13.56 28.48
N LEU A 52 -0.84 -13.21 27.27
CA LEU A 52 -1.76 -12.84 26.22
C LEU A 52 -2.37 -14.15 25.75
N ASN A 53 -3.59 -14.39 26.20
CA ASN A 53 -4.54 -15.34 25.67
C ASN A 53 -4.64 -15.22 24.14
N SER A 54 -3.77 -15.95 23.43
CA SER A 54 -3.92 -16.21 22.00
C SER A 54 -4.99 -17.27 21.79
N GLU A 55 -6.21 -17.00 22.22
CA GLU A 55 -7.36 -17.72 21.68
C GLU A 55 -7.70 -17.07 20.34
N GLY A 56 -7.68 -17.87 19.28
CA GLY A 56 -7.87 -17.43 17.91
C GLY A 56 -9.12 -16.56 17.78
N LEU A 57 -8.91 -15.30 17.41
CA LEU A 57 -9.98 -14.43 16.94
C LEU A 57 -10.40 -14.93 15.56
N GLU A 58 -11.31 -15.90 15.52
CA GLU A 58 -12.05 -16.21 14.30
C GLU A 58 -12.74 -14.92 13.86
N ALA A 59 -12.42 -14.47 12.65
CA ALA A 59 -13.07 -13.32 12.05
C ALA A 59 -14.57 -13.61 11.91
N GLN A 60 -15.41 -12.81 12.56
CA GLN A 60 -16.86 -12.89 12.36
C GLN A 60 -17.17 -12.47 10.94
N LEU A 61 -17.87 -13.33 10.20
CA LEU A 61 -18.33 -13.07 8.85
C LEU A 61 -19.85 -12.93 8.87
N ASP A 62 -20.39 -12.02 8.06
CA ASP A 62 -21.83 -11.89 7.87
C ASP A 62 -22.35 -12.91 6.82
N ASP A 63 -23.63 -12.78 6.44
CA ASP A 63 -24.32 -13.75 5.59
C ASP A 63 -23.72 -13.88 4.17
N ASP A 64 -22.99 -12.87 3.67
CA ASP A 64 -22.34 -12.92 2.36
C ASP A 64 -20.84 -13.25 2.42
N GLY A 65 -20.30 -13.42 3.64
CA GLY A 65 -18.92 -13.80 3.88
C GLY A 65 -17.97 -12.61 4.03
N ASP A 66 -18.48 -11.38 4.08
CA ASP A 66 -17.70 -10.20 4.41
C ASP A 66 -17.40 -10.14 5.91
N LEU A 67 -16.32 -9.43 6.27
CA LEU A 67 -15.93 -9.24 7.66
C LEU A 67 -16.96 -8.39 8.41
N GLU A 68 -17.60 -8.97 9.43
CA GLU A 68 -18.47 -8.24 10.34
C GLU A 68 -17.62 -7.34 11.26
N VAL A 69 -17.41 -6.09 10.86
CA VAL A 69 -16.63 -5.13 11.64
C VAL A 69 -17.47 -4.56 12.78
N VAL A 70 -17.50 -5.25 13.91
CA VAL A 70 -18.13 -4.74 15.13
C VAL A 70 -17.31 -3.56 15.66
N ARG A 71 -17.95 -2.41 15.89
CA ARG A 71 -17.26 -1.27 16.53
C ARG A 71 -16.75 -1.72 17.90
N ARG A 72 -15.43 -1.57 18.13
CA ARG A 72 -14.81 -1.85 19.44
C ARG A 72 -15.65 -1.21 20.55
N PRO A 73 -16.19 -2.00 21.49
CA PRO A 73 -16.91 -1.45 22.63
C PRO A 73 -16.01 -0.48 23.37
N ARG A 74 -16.48 0.75 23.61
CA ARG A 74 -15.74 1.73 24.39
C ARG A 74 -15.54 1.17 25.80
N SER A 75 -14.29 0.90 26.13
CA SER A 75 -13.86 0.53 27.47
C SER A 75 -13.83 1.76 28.38
N ALA A 76 -13.95 1.58 29.71
CA ALA A 76 -13.89 2.70 30.65
C ALA A 76 -12.54 3.47 30.57
N SER A 77 -11.46 2.79 30.16
CA SER A 77 -10.16 3.42 29.86
C SER A 77 -10.16 4.29 28.60
N ASP A 78 -11.10 4.08 27.67
CA ASP A 78 -11.25 4.96 26.50
C ASP A 78 -11.83 6.32 26.92
N VAL A 79 -12.60 6.37 28.02
CA VAL A 79 -13.15 7.62 28.59
C VAL A 79 -12.07 8.43 29.31
N GLU A 80 -11.09 7.78 29.91
CA GLU A 80 -9.92 8.43 30.52
C GLU A 80 -8.88 8.86 29.45
N ALA A 81 -8.74 8.10 28.37
CA ALA A 81 -7.87 8.44 27.24
C ALA A 81 -8.40 9.60 26.38
N GLU A 82 -9.71 9.90 26.42
CA GLU A 82 -10.30 11.13 25.83
C GLU A 82 -9.73 12.42 26.47
N GLY A 83 -9.10 12.33 27.65
CA GLY A 83 -8.37 13.44 28.28
C GLY A 83 -6.99 13.72 27.67
N LEU A 84 -6.42 12.77 26.92
CA LEU A 84 -5.27 13.00 26.03
C LEU A 84 -5.83 13.35 24.65
N LEU A 85 -6.57 14.46 24.59
CA LEU A 85 -7.14 15.02 23.37
C LEU A 85 -6.05 15.03 22.29
N ARG A 86 -6.22 14.22 21.24
CA ARG A 86 -5.56 14.56 19.97
C ARG A 86 -5.98 15.99 19.67
N ASP A 87 -5.00 16.87 19.46
CA ASP A 87 -5.29 18.26 19.10
C ASP A 87 -6.34 18.28 18.01
N LYS A 88 -7.38 19.10 18.20
CA LYS A 88 -8.48 19.19 17.25
C LYS A 88 -7.96 19.84 15.98
N VAL A 89 -7.55 19.00 15.01
CA VAL A 89 -7.11 19.44 13.69
C VAL A 89 -8.34 19.74 12.84
N TYR A 90 -8.45 20.98 12.39
CA TYR A 90 -9.45 21.38 11.40
C TYR A 90 -8.78 21.42 10.02
N PRO A 91 -9.36 20.78 8.99
CA PRO A 91 -8.85 20.91 7.63
C PRO A 91 -8.93 22.38 7.20
N VAL A 92 -7.80 22.93 6.77
CA VAL A 92 -7.74 24.29 6.22
C VAL A 92 -7.78 24.17 4.70
N ILE A 93 -8.79 24.77 4.08
CA ILE A 93 -8.87 24.87 2.62
C ILE A 93 -7.86 25.93 2.19
N LEU A 94 -6.71 25.49 1.67
CA LEU A 94 -5.59 26.37 1.33
C LEU A 94 -5.91 27.29 0.16
N MET A 95 -6.64 26.80 -0.85
CA MET A 95 -7.08 27.60 -2.00
C MET A 95 -8.43 27.08 -2.53
N LYS A 96 -9.36 27.99 -2.79
CA LYS A 96 -10.55 27.74 -3.61
C LYS A 96 -10.24 28.30 -4.98
N GLY A 97 -9.96 27.43 -5.96
CA GLY A 97 -9.65 27.85 -7.32
C GLY A 97 -10.75 28.79 -7.84
N LYS A 98 -10.37 29.92 -8.43
CA LYS A 98 -11.28 30.66 -9.32
C LYS A 98 -11.44 29.83 -10.58
N GLU A 99 -12.62 29.87 -11.17
CA GLU A 99 -12.94 29.30 -12.49
C GLU A 99 -12.23 30.10 -13.59
N ASP A 100 -10.91 30.20 -13.52
CA ASP A 100 -10.12 30.68 -14.63
C ASP A 100 -9.76 29.44 -15.44
N ALA A 101 -10.23 29.42 -16.69
CA ALA A 101 -10.08 28.31 -17.62
C ALA A 101 -8.67 27.75 -17.54
N PHE A 102 -8.58 26.45 -17.24
CA PHE A 102 -7.34 25.70 -17.44
C PHE A 102 -7.04 25.80 -18.93
N GLU A 103 -6.20 26.75 -19.32
CA GLU A 103 -5.49 26.66 -20.58
C GLU A 103 -4.62 25.41 -20.45
N ASP A 104 -4.99 24.37 -21.19
CA ASP A 104 -4.20 23.16 -21.40
C ASP A 104 -2.89 23.57 -22.08
N GLU A 105 -1.96 24.15 -21.32
CA GLU A 105 -0.57 24.10 -21.69
C GLU A 105 -0.15 22.64 -21.48
N GLU A 106 -0.18 21.88 -22.57
CA GLU A 106 0.50 20.59 -22.76
C GLU A 106 2.00 20.80 -22.56
N GLN A 107 2.39 21.08 -21.32
CA GLN A 107 3.75 21.08 -20.89
C GLN A 107 4.10 19.61 -20.65
N GLU A 108 4.41 18.93 -21.76
CA GLU A 108 4.89 17.57 -21.85
C GLU A 108 6.30 17.48 -21.23
N TYR A 109 6.41 17.82 -19.94
CA TYR A 109 7.51 17.29 -19.16
C TYR A 109 7.26 15.80 -19.07
N ALA A 110 8.17 15.00 -19.64
CA ALA A 110 8.28 13.58 -19.39
C ALA A 110 8.56 13.34 -17.90
N CYS A 111 7.55 13.55 -17.06
CA CYS A 111 7.62 13.25 -15.65
C CYS A 111 7.46 11.74 -15.55
N SER A 112 8.58 11.05 -15.35
CA SER A 112 8.65 9.60 -15.13
C SER A 112 7.81 9.11 -13.97
N ASP A 113 7.28 10.03 -13.13
CA ASP A 113 6.66 9.71 -11.86
C ASP A 113 5.16 10.03 -11.85
N VAL A 114 4.54 10.23 -13.02
CA VAL A 114 3.10 10.51 -13.12
C VAL A 114 2.36 9.34 -13.77
N VAL A 115 1.30 8.88 -13.11
CA VAL A 115 0.33 7.93 -13.63
C VAL A 115 -0.87 8.68 -14.21
N LYS A 116 -1.17 8.45 -15.47
CA LYS A 116 -2.29 9.06 -16.20
C LYS A 116 -3.46 8.08 -16.27
N ILE A 117 -4.63 8.43 -15.76
CA ILE A 117 -5.80 7.56 -15.77
C ILE A 117 -6.99 8.29 -16.40
N GLU A 118 -7.50 7.75 -17.49
CA GLU A 118 -8.83 8.00 -17.99
C GLU A 118 -9.86 7.24 -17.13
N HIS A 119 -10.88 7.95 -16.67
CA HIS A 119 -11.96 7.41 -15.85
C HIS A 119 -13.23 8.24 -15.95
N THR A 120 -14.29 7.83 -15.24
CA THR A 120 -15.54 8.57 -15.12
C THR A 120 -15.81 8.91 -13.66
N MET A 121 -16.16 10.17 -13.37
CA MET A 121 -16.36 10.66 -12.00
C MET A 121 -17.62 10.10 -11.31
N ALA A 122 -18.64 9.76 -12.08
CA ALA A 122 -19.90 9.19 -11.59
C ALA A 122 -20.51 8.28 -12.66
N THR A 123 -20.95 7.11 -12.26
CA THR A 123 -21.54 6.10 -13.15
C THR A 123 -22.73 5.41 -12.49
N PRO A 124 -23.64 4.81 -13.27
CA PRO A 124 -24.59 3.84 -12.73
C PRO A 124 -23.87 2.58 -12.24
N LEU A 125 -24.59 1.70 -11.54
CA LEU A 125 -23.99 0.56 -10.84
C LEU A 125 -23.27 -0.41 -11.80
N GLU A 126 -23.82 -0.61 -13.00
CA GLU A 126 -23.24 -1.46 -14.04
C GLU A 126 -21.89 -0.97 -14.58
N ASP A 127 -21.56 0.31 -14.36
CA ASP A 127 -20.38 0.98 -14.91
C ASP A 127 -19.41 1.46 -13.81
N VAL A 128 -19.52 0.93 -12.58
CA VAL A 128 -18.67 1.35 -11.45
C VAL A 128 -17.19 1.06 -11.65
N GLY A 129 -16.85 0.10 -12.51
CA GLY A 129 -15.46 -0.21 -12.88
C GLY A 129 -14.76 0.93 -13.64
N LYS A 130 -15.53 1.85 -14.26
CA LYS A 130 -14.99 3.03 -14.94
C LYS A 130 -14.58 4.15 -13.96
N GLN A 131 -14.86 4.02 -12.66
CA GLN A 131 -14.44 4.97 -11.63
C GLN A 131 -13.12 4.51 -10.96
N VAL A 132 -12.34 5.46 -10.43
CA VAL A 132 -11.18 5.11 -9.60
C VAL A 132 -11.59 5.02 -8.13
N TRP A 133 -11.49 3.81 -7.57
CA TRP A 133 -11.85 3.56 -6.18
C TRP A 133 -10.69 3.82 -5.22
N ARG A 134 -11.00 4.28 -4.00
CA ARG A 134 -9.99 4.52 -2.95
C ARG A 134 -9.17 3.29 -2.61
N ALA A 135 -9.75 2.09 -2.71
CA ALA A 135 -9.06 0.83 -2.49
C ALA A 135 -7.94 0.60 -3.51
N ALA A 136 -8.08 1.07 -4.76
CA ALA A 136 -7.04 0.96 -5.77
C ALA A 136 -5.79 1.76 -5.37
N PHE A 137 -5.95 2.95 -4.80
CA PHE A 137 -4.83 3.74 -4.28
C PHE A 137 -4.16 3.06 -3.08
N LEU A 138 -4.94 2.51 -2.16
CA LEU A 138 -4.40 1.78 -1.01
C LEU A 138 -3.56 0.57 -1.45
N LEU A 139 -4.06 -0.20 -2.42
CA LEU A 139 -3.35 -1.35 -2.95
C LEU A 139 -2.10 -0.93 -3.76
N ALA A 140 -2.19 0.15 -4.54
CA ALA A 140 -1.06 0.73 -5.24
C ALA A 140 0.07 1.13 -4.26
N ASP A 141 -0.27 1.82 -3.17
CA ASP A 141 0.70 2.20 -2.14
C ASP A 141 1.33 0.96 -1.48
N TYR A 142 0.53 -0.08 -1.20
CA TYR A 142 1.04 -1.34 -0.66
C TYR A 142 2.01 -2.04 -1.62
N ILE A 143 1.70 -2.06 -2.92
CA ILE A 143 2.58 -2.63 -3.95
C ILE A 143 3.90 -1.87 -4.01
N LEU A 144 3.85 -0.54 -3.99
CA LEU A 144 5.04 0.31 -3.99
C LEU A 144 5.88 0.15 -2.72
N PHE A 145 5.24 -0.14 -1.59
CA PHE A 145 5.91 -0.46 -0.34
C PHE A 145 6.56 -1.85 -0.34
N GLN A 146 5.93 -2.84 -0.98
CA GLN A 146 6.35 -4.25 -1.00
C GLN A 146 6.90 -4.71 -2.36
N ARG A 147 7.51 -3.82 -3.14
CA ARG A 147 7.91 -4.10 -4.55
C ARG A 147 8.74 -5.36 -4.72
N ASP A 148 9.69 -5.58 -3.81
CA ASP A 148 10.58 -6.75 -3.87
C ASP A 148 9.83 -8.07 -3.74
N THR A 149 8.72 -8.09 -3.00
CA THR A 149 7.84 -9.27 -2.85
C THR A 149 7.21 -9.67 -4.19
N PHE A 150 6.91 -8.70 -5.05
CA PHE A 150 6.29 -8.94 -6.36
C PHE A 150 7.32 -9.14 -7.46
N ARG A 151 8.61 -8.96 -7.16
CA ARG A 151 9.67 -9.07 -8.16
C ARG A 151 9.67 -10.48 -8.75
N SER A 152 9.70 -10.54 -10.08
CA SER A 152 9.66 -11.79 -10.86
C SER A 152 8.34 -12.57 -10.82
N CYS A 153 7.30 -12.07 -10.13
CA CYS A 153 5.99 -12.70 -10.11
C CYS A 153 5.21 -12.47 -11.41
N SER A 154 4.32 -13.42 -11.72
CA SER A 154 3.21 -13.23 -12.65
C SER A 154 1.95 -12.98 -11.82
N VAL A 155 1.28 -11.85 -12.03
CA VAL A 155 0.13 -11.39 -11.24
C VAL A 155 -1.13 -11.38 -12.11
N LEU A 156 -2.26 -11.75 -11.53
CA LEU A 156 -3.60 -11.63 -12.11
C LEU A 156 -4.43 -10.73 -11.19
N GLU A 157 -4.90 -9.59 -11.71
CA GLU A 157 -5.85 -8.71 -11.04
C GLU A 157 -7.27 -9.02 -11.52
N LEU A 158 -8.18 -9.26 -10.57
CA LEU A 158 -9.60 -9.49 -10.81
C LEU A 158 -10.38 -8.21 -10.47
N GLY A 159 -11.20 -7.73 -11.40
CA GLY A 159 -11.96 -6.49 -11.21
C GLY A 159 -11.05 -5.25 -11.18
N GLY A 160 -10.10 -5.17 -12.11
CA GLY A 160 -9.08 -4.11 -12.14
C GLY A 160 -9.60 -2.71 -12.48
N GLY A 161 -10.85 -2.59 -12.93
CA GLY A 161 -11.51 -1.35 -13.29
C GLY A 161 -10.71 -0.56 -14.32
N THR A 162 -10.28 0.63 -13.91
CA THR A 162 -9.46 1.52 -14.74
C THR A 162 -8.03 1.03 -14.97
N GLY A 163 -7.60 -0.02 -14.27
CA GLY A 163 -6.27 -0.61 -14.37
C GLY A 163 -5.21 0.08 -13.50
N MET A 164 -5.59 1.00 -12.62
CA MET A 164 -4.67 1.77 -11.76
C MET A 164 -3.69 0.85 -11.02
N THR A 165 -4.19 -0.18 -10.33
CA THR A 165 -3.33 -1.11 -9.58
C THR A 165 -2.45 -1.93 -10.51
N SER A 166 -2.99 -2.47 -11.61
CA SER A 166 -2.23 -3.22 -12.61
C SER A 166 -1.07 -2.43 -13.19
N ILE A 167 -1.28 -1.13 -13.49
CA ILE A 167 -0.23 -0.23 -13.97
C ILE A 167 0.89 -0.12 -12.93
N ILE A 168 0.54 0.08 -11.66
CA ILE A 168 1.52 0.15 -10.57
C ILE A 168 2.24 -1.20 -10.37
N MET A 169 1.50 -2.31 -10.38
CA MET A 169 2.05 -3.66 -10.26
C MET A 169 3.03 -3.98 -11.38
N ALA A 170 2.79 -3.51 -12.60
CA ALA A 170 3.69 -3.72 -13.74
C ALA A 170 5.06 -3.06 -13.54
N THR A 171 5.18 -2.07 -12.64
CA THR A 171 6.48 -1.48 -12.28
C THR A 171 7.30 -2.36 -11.33
N ALA A 172 6.72 -3.42 -10.76
CA ALA A 172 7.37 -4.30 -9.78
C ALA A 172 7.41 -5.78 -10.23
N ALA A 173 6.32 -6.27 -10.83
CA ALA A 173 6.17 -7.66 -11.27
C ALA A 173 6.81 -7.92 -12.64
N LYS A 174 7.02 -9.20 -12.96
CA LYS A 174 7.50 -9.63 -14.29
C LYS A 174 6.39 -9.59 -15.34
N ARG A 175 5.16 -9.89 -14.92
CA ARG A 175 3.99 -9.95 -15.80
C ARG A 175 2.73 -9.66 -14.99
N VAL A 176 1.81 -8.92 -15.58
CA VAL A 176 0.50 -8.62 -14.99
C VAL A 176 -0.58 -8.91 -16.03
N TYR A 177 -1.65 -9.55 -15.58
CA TYR A 177 -2.89 -9.71 -16.33
C TYR A 177 -3.98 -8.92 -15.60
N CYS A 178 -4.52 -7.89 -16.24
CA CYS A 178 -5.65 -7.12 -15.72
C CYS A 178 -6.94 -7.70 -16.30
N THR A 179 -7.94 -7.99 -15.46
CA THR A 179 -9.23 -8.51 -15.91
C THR A 179 -10.38 -7.75 -15.30
N ASP A 180 -11.45 -7.58 -16.08
CA ASP A 180 -12.73 -7.00 -15.65
C ASP A 180 -13.85 -7.46 -16.61
N VAL A 181 -15.07 -7.01 -16.36
CA VAL A 181 -16.26 -7.25 -17.20
C VAL A 181 -16.62 -6.00 -18.01
N GLY A 182 -16.86 -6.19 -19.30
CA GLY A 182 -17.32 -5.13 -20.22
C GLY A 182 -16.24 -4.67 -21.19
N GLU A 183 -16.56 -4.70 -22.48
CA GLU A 183 -15.63 -4.34 -23.57
C GLU A 183 -15.20 -2.87 -23.48
N ASP A 184 -16.13 -1.96 -23.21
CA ASP A 184 -15.82 -0.52 -23.05
C ASP A 184 -14.87 -0.25 -21.88
N LEU A 185 -15.03 -0.98 -20.77
CA LEU A 185 -14.17 -0.85 -19.60
C LEU A 185 -12.78 -1.40 -19.89
N LEU A 186 -12.69 -2.56 -20.53
CA LEU A 186 -11.41 -3.14 -20.93
C LEU A 186 -10.68 -2.24 -21.94
N ALA A 187 -11.38 -1.62 -22.89
CA ALA A 187 -10.79 -0.65 -23.81
C ALA A 187 -10.24 0.59 -23.08
N MET A 188 -10.94 1.10 -22.07
CA MET A 188 -10.45 2.17 -21.19
C MET A 188 -9.21 1.73 -20.40
N CYS A 189 -9.22 0.51 -19.86
CA CYS A 189 -8.07 -0.05 -19.15
C CYS A 189 -6.86 -0.20 -20.08
N GLU A 190 -7.03 -0.68 -21.32
CA GLU A 190 -5.97 -0.78 -22.32
C GLU A 190 -5.39 0.59 -22.66
N GLN A 191 -6.24 1.59 -22.84
CA GLN A 191 -5.83 2.98 -23.07
C GLN A 191 -5.01 3.51 -21.89
N ASN A 192 -5.44 3.25 -20.64
CA ASN A 192 -4.69 3.62 -19.45
C ASN A 192 -3.32 2.93 -19.39
N VAL A 193 -3.23 1.65 -19.75
CA VAL A 193 -1.92 0.96 -19.85
C VAL A 193 -1.05 1.64 -20.91
N ALA A 194 -1.59 1.98 -22.07
CA ALA A 194 -0.86 2.65 -23.15
C ALA A 194 -0.33 4.03 -22.71
N LEU A 195 -1.14 4.81 -21.99
CA LEU A 195 -0.78 6.14 -21.45
C LEU A 195 0.37 6.09 -20.42
N ASN A 196 0.67 4.92 -19.85
CA ASN A 196 1.64 4.75 -18.77
C ASN A 196 2.82 3.83 -19.13
N ARG A 197 3.06 3.58 -20.41
CA ARG A 197 4.18 2.74 -20.87
C ARG A 197 5.54 3.26 -20.40
N HIS A 198 5.70 4.56 -20.24
CA HIS A 198 6.92 5.19 -19.71
C HIS A 198 7.29 4.73 -18.30
N LEU A 199 6.35 4.18 -17.52
CA LEU A 199 6.61 3.62 -16.19
C LEU A 199 7.19 2.20 -16.23
N MET A 200 7.09 1.51 -17.37
CA MET A 200 7.40 0.09 -17.53
C MET A 200 8.64 -0.16 -18.39
N GLU A 201 9.08 0.84 -19.16
CA GLU A 201 10.27 0.75 -19.99
C GLU A 201 11.54 0.92 -19.14
N PRO A 202 12.54 0.03 -19.24
CA PRO A 202 13.83 0.25 -18.60
C PRO A 202 14.49 1.50 -19.22
N GLY A 203 14.81 2.50 -18.40
CA GLY A 203 15.67 3.62 -18.77
C GLY A 203 17.11 3.19 -19.06
#